data_AF-A0A8S3SZJ8-F1
#
_entry.id   AF-A0A8S3SZJ8-F1
#
_cell.length_a   1.000
_cell.length_b   1.000
_cell.length_c   1.000
_cell.angle_alpha   90.00
_cell.angle_beta   90.00
_cell.angle_gamma   90.00
#
_symmetry.space_group_name_H-M   'P 1'
#
loop_
_entity.id
_entity.type
_entity.pdbx_description
1 polymer ?
#
loop_
_entity_poly.entity_id
_entity_poly.type
_entity_poly.pdbx_seq_one_letter_code
_entity_poly.pdbx_strand_id
1 'polypeptide(L)'
;MNNYRKGIRADLTSTPKSDEGNPFSNRMDKARSIKKLKQALPITPNKRAAVLSAYVDCNRILKSPGVKKFHDSFEESVEKMAIRNIQDVITSVKHKRNGEAKAALNILTSSVSGENISDRKKATKSLANILGVNSRTLQKGKKIRTKVLHSEHSSFLYTTRKTRSDALTERTKRIVHDFWLQSNVSRPTNNKNDIKRVRISPNVYSSHSCYILEKTQTEVFLQFKNEYPDEKIGQRAFEKCKPYFVRTAQFKDKVTCCCRQHVEMRSLLNHVCNFVKDYCPGRKQ
;
A
#
# COMPACT_ATOMS: atom_id res chain seq x y z
N MET A 1 74.81 -12.52 59.02
CA MET A 1 75.12 -11.07 59.05
C MET A 1 74.69 -10.43 57.74
N ASN A 2 73.86 -9.40 57.86
CA ASN A 2 73.52 -8.32 56.91
C ASN A 2 73.22 -8.64 55.43
N ASN A 3 71.97 -8.54 54.97
CA ASN A 3 71.13 -7.34 54.79
C ASN A 3 71.50 -6.45 53.58
N TYR A 4 70.64 -6.55 52.56
CA TYR A 4 69.79 -5.46 52.03
C TYR A 4 70.29 -4.45 50.98
N ARG A 5 69.37 -4.26 50.01
CA ARG A 5 69.08 -3.08 49.13
C ARG A 5 69.79 -3.07 47.77
N LYS A 6 69.16 -2.70 46.64
CA LYS A 6 67.78 -2.24 46.28
C LYS A 6 67.77 -2.18 44.74
N GLY A 7 66.70 -2.62 44.08
CA GLY A 7 65.78 -1.71 43.36
C GLY A 7 65.39 -2.35 42.04
N ILE A 8 64.16 -2.87 41.88
CA ILE A 8 62.98 -2.15 41.39
C ILE A 8 63.32 -1.18 40.25
N ARG A 9 63.26 -1.69 39.02
CA ARG A 9 62.65 -0.95 37.89
C ARG A 9 61.40 -1.71 37.50
N ALA A 10 60.26 -1.10 37.80
CA ALA A 10 59.01 -1.44 37.16
C ALA A 10 59.14 -1.13 35.67
N ASP A 11 58.90 -2.11 34.81
CA ASP A 11 58.38 -1.84 33.48
C ASP A 11 57.00 -2.47 33.38
N LEU A 12 56.03 -1.59 33.56
CA LEU A 12 54.72 -1.64 32.96
C LEU A 12 54.89 -1.96 31.47
N THR A 13 54.44 -3.13 31.05
CA THR A 13 53.65 -3.33 29.83
C THR A 13 53.14 -4.76 29.81
N SER A 14 52.07 -4.96 30.57
CA SER A 14 51.01 -5.85 30.12
C SER A 14 50.64 -5.46 28.69
N THR A 15 50.90 -6.35 27.75
CA THR A 15 50.15 -6.36 26.48
C THR A 15 49.47 -7.71 26.35
N PRO A 16 48.21 -7.81 26.78
CA PRO A 16 47.31 -8.80 26.22
C PRO A 16 46.88 -8.26 24.85
N LYS A 17 47.55 -8.69 23.79
CA LYS A 17 47.01 -8.55 22.43
C LYS A 17 47.29 -9.84 21.69
N SER A 18 46.26 -10.66 21.59
CA SER A 18 46.08 -11.57 20.48
C SER A 18 46.26 -10.78 19.19
N ASP A 19 47.43 -10.89 18.58
CA ASP A 19 47.65 -10.49 17.20
C ASP A 19 46.79 -11.40 16.32
N GLU A 20 45.54 -11.00 16.11
CA GLU A 20 44.71 -11.49 15.01
C GLU A 20 45.42 -11.14 13.69
N GLY A 21 46.36 -11.99 13.28
CA GLY A 21 47.13 -11.80 12.07
C GLY A 21 48.47 -12.51 12.02
N ASN A 22 48.99 -13.08 13.11
CA ASN A 22 50.24 -13.84 13.06
C ASN A 22 49.96 -15.33 12.81
N PRO A 23 50.29 -15.89 11.62
CA PRO A 23 49.97 -17.28 11.27
C PRO A 23 50.82 -18.31 12.03
N PHE A 24 51.74 -17.88 12.90
CA PHE A 24 52.63 -18.73 13.66
C PHE A 24 52.21 -18.76 15.14
N SER A 25 52.16 -19.97 15.71
CA SER A 25 51.73 -20.22 17.09
C SER A 25 52.60 -19.51 18.13
N ASN A 26 53.90 -19.37 17.87
CA ASN A 26 54.85 -18.64 18.69
C ASN A 26 56.06 -18.15 17.87
N ARG A 27 56.92 -17.33 18.49
CA ARG A 27 58.14 -16.78 17.88
C ARG A 27 59.12 -17.88 17.41
N MET A 28 59.17 -19.00 18.14
CA MET A 28 60.05 -20.13 17.84
C MET A 28 59.64 -20.86 16.56
N ASP A 29 58.35 -21.05 16.33
CA ASP A 29 57.79 -21.69 15.13
C ASP A 29 58.02 -20.85 13.89
N LYS A 30 57.88 -19.53 14.01
CA LYS A 30 58.26 -18.59 12.96
C LYS A 30 59.75 -18.75 12.59
N ALA A 31 60.63 -18.77 13.59
CA ALA A 31 62.08 -18.92 13.36
C ALA A 31 62.44 -20.27 12.72
N ARG A 32 61.83 -21.38 13.16
CA ARG A 32 62.04 -22.71 12.58
C ARG A 32 61.57 -22.79 11.13
N SER A 33 60.40 -22.22 10.84
CA SER A 33 59.83 -22.20 9.49
C SER A 33 60.68 -21.39 8.52
N ILE A 34 61.16 -20.21 8.95
CA ILE A 34 62.08 -19.38 8.17
C ILE A 34 63.40 -20.12 7.92
N LYS A 35 63.92 -20.87 8.91
CA LYS A 35 65.16 -21.64 8.76
C LYS A 35 65.00 -22.74 7.71
N LYS A 36 63.90 -23.50 7.74
CA LYS A 36 63.59 -24.52 6.71
C LYS A 36 63.46 -23.91 5.32
N LEU A 37 62.78 -22.77 5.20
CA LEU A 37 62.63 -22.07 3.91
C LEU A 37 63.97 -21.56 3.37
N LYS A 38 64.84 -21.02 4.24
CA LYS A 38 66.19 -20.59 3.85
C LYS A 38 67.07 -21.76 3.37
N GLN A 39 66.86 -22.96 3.92
CA GLN A 39 67.56 -24.18 3.47
C GLN A 39 67.04 -24.69 2.12
N ALA A 40 65.74 -24.53 1.84
CA ALA A 40 65.14 -24.95 0.58
C ALA A 40 65.42 -23.98 -0.59
N LEU A 41 65.77 -22.72 -0.31
CA LEU A 41 66.08 -21.73 -1.34
C LEU A 41 67.52 -21.86 -1.86
N PRO A 42 67.76 -21.53 -3.14
CA PRO A 42 69.12 -21.50 -3.72
C PRO A 42 70.09 -20.66 -2.87
N ILE A 43 71.35 -21.10 -2.82
CA ILE A 43 72.43 -20.47 -2.03
C ILE A 43 72.80 -19.10 -2.62
N THR A 44 72.82 -18.98 -3.95
CA THR A 44 73.19 -17.74 -4.63
C THR A 44 72.08 -16.68 -4.51
N PRO A 45 72.40 -15.43 -4.14
CA PRO A 45 71.41 -14.39 -3.88
C PRO A 45 70.56 -14.06 -5.12
N ASN A 46 71.16 -14.04 -6.31
CA ASN A 46 70.46 -13.72 -7.56
C ASN A 46 69.38 -14.76 -7.91
N LYS A 47 69.70 -16.06 -7.81
CA LYS A 47 68.72 -17.13 -8.04
C LYS A 47 67.64 -17.14 -6.96
N ARG A 48 67.99 -16.81 -5.71
CA ARG A 48 67.03 -16.68 -4.62
C ARG A 48 66.03 -15.54 -4.89
N ALA A 49 66.50 -14.38 -5.32
CA ALA A 49 65.65 -13.25 -5.68
C ALA A 49 64.72 -13.57 -6.85
N ALA A 50 65.23 -14.21 -7.91
CA ALA A 50 64.44 -14.62 -9.08
C ALA A 50 63.35 -15.65 -8.73
N VAL A 51 63.64 -16.62 -7.87
CA VAL A 51 62.64 -17.60 -7.41
C VAL A 51 61.57 -16.94 -6.55
N LEU A 52 61.96 -16.01 -5.67
CA LEU A 52 61.01 -15.27 -4.84
C LEU A 52 60.14 -14.32 -5.67
N SER A 53 60.70 -13.62 -6.67
CA SER A 53 59.93 -12.76 -7.58
C SER A 53 58.96 -13.58 -8.41
N ALA A 54 59.40 -14.69 -8.99
CA ALA A 54 58.54 -15.61 -9.73
C ALA A 54 57.41 -16.18 -8.84
N TYR A 55 57.72 -16.54 -7.59
CA TYR A 55 56.71 -17.02 -6.63
C TYR A 55 55.69 -15.94 -6.27
N VAL A 56 56.12 -14.69 -6.10
CA VAL A 56 55.22 -13.54 -5.82
C VAL A 56 54.36 -13.21 -7.04
N ASP A 57 54.94 -13.22 -8.24
CA ASP A 57 54.21 -12.94 -9.47
C ASP A 57 53.21 -14.05 -9.84
N CYS A 58 53.57 -15.33 -9.63
CA CYS A 58 52.66 -16.46 -9.82
C CYS A 58 51.51 -16.52 -8.78
N ASN A 59 51.67 -15.89 -7.61
CA ASN A 59 50.69 -15.88 -6.52
C ASN A 59 49.95 -14.55 -6.34
N ARG A 60 49.89 -13.68 -7.36
CA ARG A 60 49.08 -12.44 -7.31
C ARG A 60 47.60 -12.66 -6.98
N ILE A 61 47.10 -13.88 -7.13
CA ILE A 61 45.83 -14.31 -6.53
C ILE A 61 46.18 -15.38 -5.50
N LEU A 62 46.36 -14.96 -4.25
CA LEU A 62 46.61 -15.86 -3.12
C LEU A 62 45.40 -16.82 -2.96
N LYS A 63 45.51 -18.04 -3.49
CA LYS A 63 44.48 -19.08 -3.42
C LYS A 63 44.47 -19.83 -2.08
N SER A 64 45.07 -19.29 -1.01
CA SER A 64 45.02 -19.97 0.29
C SER A 64 43.62 -19.79 0.90
N PRO A 65 43.02 -20.84 1.49
CA PRO A 65 41.69 -20.74 2.12
C PRO A 65 41.62 -19.67 3.22
N GLY A 66 42.75 -19.39 3.89
CA GLY A 66 42.85 -18.33 4.90
C GLY A 66 42.82 -16.92 4.32
N VAL A 67 43.49 -16.68 3.18
CA VAL A 67 43.48 -15.37 2.51
C VAL A 67 42.18 -15.11 1.78
N LYS A 68 41.52 -16.14 1.23
CA LYS A 68 40.14 -16.03 0.73
C LYS A 68 39.16 -15.62 1.84
N LYS A 69 39.22 -16.29 3.00
CA LYS A 69 38.41 -15.91 4.17
C LYS A 69 38.71 -14.48 4.62
N PHE A 70 39.96 -14.04 4.57
CA PHE A 70 40.37 -12.68 4.90
C PHE A 70 39.85 -11.65 3.88
N HIS A 71 39.94 -11.95 2.58
CA HIS A 71 39.40 -11.09 1.51
C HIS A 71 37.88 -11.00 1.54
N ASP A 72 37.18 -12.14 1.73
CA ASP A 72 35.73 -12.22 1.92
C ASP A 72 35.24 -11.50 3.21
N SER A 73 36.16 -11.19 4.13
CA SER A 73 35.89 -10.40 5.34
C SER A 73 35.96 -8.90 5.09
N PHE A 74 36.70 -8.44 4.07
CA PHE A 74 36.82 -7.02 3.72
C PHE A 74 35.90 -6.60 2.58
N GLU A 75 35.57 -7.52 1.65
CA GLU A 75 34.51 -7.29 0.68
C GLU A 75 33.17 -7.75 1.25
N GLU A 76 32.46 -6.83 1.89
CA GLU A 76 31.04 -7.02 2.08
C GLU A 76 30.35 -7.04 0.72
N SER A 77 30.05 -8.26 0.24
CA SER A 77 29.20 -8.45 -0.94
C SER A 77 27.98 -7.55 -0.85
N VAL A 78 27.62 -6.92 -1.97
CA VAL A 78 26.44 -6.05 -2.12
C VAL A 78 25.18 -6.73 -1.55
N GLU A 79 25.08 -8.04 -1.67
CA GLU A 79 24.00 -8.84 -1.09
C GLU A 79 23.96 -8.77 0.44
N LYS A 80 25.12 -8.87 1.11
CA LYS A 80 25.23 -8.76 2.58
C LYS A 80 24.86 -7.36 3.04
N MET A 81 25.32 -6.32 2.34
CA MET A 81 24.95 -4.93 2.64
C MET A 81 23.44 -4.70 2.47
N ALA A 82 22.85 -5.22 1.39
CA ALA A 82 21.41 -5.13 1.17
C ALA A 82 20.60 -5.83 2.28
N ILE A 83 21.04 -7.02 2.70
CA ILE A 83 20.41 -7.76 3.80
C ILE A 83 20.49 -6.97 5.11
N ARG A 84 21.65 -6.38 5.42
CA ARG A 84 21.83 -5.55 6.63
C ARG A 84 20.94 -4.32 6.62
N ASN A 85 20.87 -3.60 5.50
CA ASN A 85 19.97 -2.47 5.36
C ASN A 85 18.50 -2.88 5.62
N ILE A 86 18.07 -4.04 5.09
CA ILE A 86 16.72 -4.57 5.37
C ILE A 86 16.56 -4.93 6.85
N GLN A 87 17.57 -5.54 7.47
CA GLN A 87 17.56 -5.86 8.91
C GLN A 87 17.42 -4.60 9.76
N ASP A 88 18.18 -3.55 9.46
CA ASP A 88 18.17 -2.27 10.18
C ASP A 88 16.82 -1.57 10.07
N VAL A 89 16.23 -1.57 8.88
CA VAL A 89 14.89 -1.01 8.69
C VAL A 89 13.86 -1.85 9.45
N ILE A 90 13.95 -3.18 9.41
CA ILE A 90 13.04 -4.06 10.17
C ILE A 90 13.19 -3.84 11.68
N THR A 91 14.41 -3.77 12.22
CA THR A 91 14.65 -3.61 13.66
C THR A 91 14.13 -2.27 14.16
N SER A 92 14.29 -1.20 13.37
CA SER A 92 13.78 0.14 13.68
C SER A 92 12.25 0.21 13.78
N VAL A 93 11.53 -0.68 13.09
CA VAL A 93 10.05 -0.69 13.02
C VAL A 93 9.43 -1.78 13.90
N LYS A 94 10.09 -2.93 14.04
CA LYS A 94 9.58 -4.15 14.69
C LYS A 94 9.08 -3.94 16.12
N HIS A 95 9.75 -3.07 16.88
CA HIS A 95 9.43 -2.83 18.29
C HIS A 95 8.41 -1.71 18.52
N LYS A 96 8.04 -0.95 17.48
CA LYS A 96 7.10 0.16 17.59
C LYS A 96 5.66 -0.34 17.63
N ARG A 97 4.87 0.16 18.59
CA ARG A 97 3.45 -0.21 18.78
C ARG A 97 2.46 0.71 18.06
N ASN A 98 2.87 1.38 16.98
CA ASN A 98 2.00 2.23 16.15
C ASN A 98 1.36 1.43 14.99
N GLY A 99 0.15 1.81 14.58
CA GLY A 99 -0.50 1.31 13.36
C GLY A 99 0.35 1.53 12.10
N GLU A 100 1.00 2.68 11.98
CA GLU A 100 1.90 2.99 10.85
C GLU A 100 3.14 2.09 10.84
N ALA A 101 3.74 1.84 12.02
CA ALA A 101 4.86 0.91 12.13
C ALA A 101 4.45 -0.51 11.72
N LYS A 102 3.26 -0.96 12.12
CA LYS A 102 2.70 -2.25 11.67
C LYS A 102 2.48 -2.27 10.15
N ALA A 103 2.03 -1.16 9.56
CA ALA A 103 1.86 -1.04 8.11
C ALA A 103 3.20 -1.09 7.38
N ALA A 104 4.21 -0.35 7.84
CA ALA A 104 5.56 -0.38 7.28
C ALA A 104 6.18 -1.78 7.36
N LEU A 105 6.05 -2.49 8.49
CA LEU A 105 6.52 -3.87 8.62
C LEU A 105 5.81 -4.82 7.66
N ASN A 106 4.51 -4.66 7.46
CA ASN A 106 3.74 -5.44 6.48
C ASN A 106 4.25 -5.21 5.05
N ILE A 107 4.53 -3.96 4.67
CA ILE A 107 5.09 -3.60 3.36
C ILE A 107 6.46 -4.26 3.19
N LEU A 108 7.39 -4.03 4.13
CA LEU A 108 8.75 -4.59 4.09
C LEU A 108 8.75 -6.11 3.98
N THR A 109 7.96 -6.78 4.81
CA THR A 109 7.88 -8.25 4.80
C THR A 109 7.23 -8.78 3.52
N SER A 110 6.28 -8.06 2.94
CA SER A 110 5.67 -8.41 1.64
C SER A 110 6.61 -8.17 0.45
N SER A 111 7.49 -7.17 0.52
CA SER A 111 8.49 -6.91 -0.52
C SER A 111 9.52 -8.03 -0.62
N VAL A 112 9.98 -8.54 0.53
CA VAL A 112 11.00 -9.61 0.56
C VAL A 112 10.40 -11.01 0.41
N SER A 113 9.12 -11.22 0.74
CA SER A 113 8.45 -12.53 0.66
C SER A 113 7.87 -12.83 -0.74
N GLY A 114 8.75 -12.88 -1.74
CA GLY A 114 8.39 -13.22 -3.13
C GLY A 114 8.16 -14.73 -3.37
N GLU A 115 7.64 -15.06 -4.56
CA GLU A 115 7.28 -16.43 -4.97
C GLU A 115 8.46 -17.40 -4.79
N ASN A 116 9.65 -17.01 -5.26
CA ASN A 116 10.90 -17.78 -5.20
C ASN A 116 11.28 -18.31 -3.79
N ILE A 117 10.91 -17.60 -2.72
CA ILE A 117 11.27 -17.95 -1.34
C ILE A 117 10.12 -18.71 -0.64
N SER A 118 8.92 -18.54 -1.16
CA SER A 118 7.68 -18.79 -0.46
C SER A 118 7.10 -20.19 -0.67
N ASP A 119 7.58 -20.90 -1.69
CA ASP A 119 7.16 -22.28 -1.99
C ASP A 119 8.05 -23.29 -1.25
N ARG A 120 9.19 -22.84 -0.73
CA ARG A 120 10.16 -23.65 0.02
C ARG A 120 10.13 -23.28 1.49
N LYS A 121 9.45 -24.06 2.33
CA LYS A 121 9.39 -23.87 3.80
C LYS A 121 10.77 -23.66 4.44
N LYS A 122 11.79 -24.39 3.96
CA LYS A 122 13.19 -24.25 4.41
C LYS A 122 13.78 -22.88 4.06
N ALA A 123 13.55 -22.38 2.84
CA ALA A 123 14.02 -21.07 2.40
C ALA A 123 13.35 -19.94 3.21
N THR A 124 12.05 -20.04 3.46
CA THR A 124 11.34 -19.06 4.30
C THR A 124 11.90 -19.02 5.73
N LYS A 125 12.23 -20.18 6.31
CA LYS A 125 12.82 -20.26 7.66
C LYS A 125 14.25 -19.70 7.69
N SER A 126 15.06 -20.02 6.67
CA SER A 126 16.41 -19.47 6.53
C SER A 126 16.39 -17.95 6.39
N LEU A 127 15.54 -17.40 5.52
CA LEU A 127 15.36 -15.96 5.38
C LEU A 127 14.86 -15.30 6.67
N ALA A 128 13.92 -15.94 7.38
CA ALA A 128 13.43 -15.44 8.65
C ALA A 128 14.55 -15.30 9.70
N ASN A 129 15.44 -16.31 9.77
CA ASN A 129 16.60 -16.29 10.66
C ASN A 129 17.59 -15.19 10.25
N ILE A 130 17.85 -15.04 8.94
CA ILE A 130 18.70 -13.97 8.42
C ILE A 130 18.12 -12.61 8.81
N LEU A 131 16.84 -12.36 8.54
CA LEU A 131 16.21 -11.05 8.80
C LEU A 131 15.84 -10.79 10.28
N GLY A 132 16.07 -11.74 11.19
CA GLY A 132 15.70 -11.60 12.60
C GLY A 132 14.19 -11.49 12.85
N VAL A 133 13.36 -12.09 12.00
CA VAL A 133 11.88 -12.07 12.09
C VAL A 133 11.30 -13.47 12.25
N ASN A 134 10.06 -13.55 12.71
CA ASN A 134 9.37 -14.84 12.76
C ASN A 134 8.97 -15.28 11.34
N SER A 135 9.15 -16.56 11.02
CA SER A 135 8.67 -17.19 9.77
C SER A 135 7.19 -16.91 9.49
N ARG A 136 6.34 -16.84 10.53
CA ARG A 136 4.91 -16.48 10.40
C ARG A 136 4.72 -15.06 9.84
N THR A 137 5.62 -14.14 10.17
CA THR A 137 5.59 -12.77 9.67
C THR A 137 5.85 -12.73 8.17
N LEU A 138 6.83 -13.49 7.67
CA LEU A 138 7.08 -13.62 6.23
C LEU A 138 5.92 -14.30 5.49
N GLN A 139 5.30 -15.32 6.08
CA GLN A 139 4.09 -15.94 5.50
C GLN A 139 2.94 -14.95 5.38
N LYS A 140 2.75 -14.08 6.39
CA LYS A 140 1.77 -12.99 6.33
C LYS A 140 2.14 -11.99 5.22
N GLY A 141 3.42 -11.64 5.12
CA GLY A 141 3.97 -10.84 4.02
C GLY A 141 3.63 -11.42 2.64
N LYS A 142 3.82 -12.73 2.43
CA LYS A 142 3.42 -13.43 1.19
C LYS A 142 1.94 -13.21 0.87
N LYS A 143 1.05 -13.45 1.85
CA LYS A 143 -0.41 -13.27 1.66
C LYS A 143 -0.77 -11.82 1.28
N ILE A 144 -0.07 -10.86 1.86
CA ILE A 144 -0.25 -9.44 1.54
C ILE A 144 0.24 -9.17 0.11
N ARG A 145 1.44 -9.63 -0.23
CA ARG A 145 2.03 -9.49 -1.57
C ARG A 145 1.13 -10.09 -2.64
N THR A 146 0.66 -11.33 -2.46
CA THR A 146 -0.23 -11.98 -3.43
C THR A 146 -1.53 -11.21 -3.58
N LYS A 147 -2.12 -10.75 -2.47
CA LYS A 147 -3.35 -9.96 -2.52
C LYS A 147 -3.15 -8.65 -3.29
N VAL A 148 -2.03 -7.96 -3.08
CA VAL A 148 -1.71 -6.69 -3.77
C VAL A 148 -1.43 -6.92 -5.25
N LEU A 149 -0.62 -7.92 -5.60
CA LEU A 149 -0.28 -8.19 -7.00
C LEU A 149 -1.47 -8.71 -7.82
N HIS A 150 -2.41 -9.43 -7.19
CA HIS A 150 -3.58 -10.01 -7.85
C HIS A 150 -4.86 -9.19 -7.66
N SER A 151 -4.81 -8.04 -6.97
CA SER A 151 -5.95 -7.12 -6.92
C SER A 151 -5.99 -6.20 -8.13
N GLU A 152 -7.20 -5.77 -8.53
CA GLU A 152 -7.42 -4.78 -9.61
C GLU A 152 -6.53 -3.54 -9.47
N HIS A 153 -6.22 -3.17 -8.23
CA HIS A 153 -5.32 -2.07 -7.92
C HIS A 153 -4.03 -2.63 -7.30
N SER A 154 -2.97 -2.75 -8.09
CA SER A 154 -1.67 -3.30 -7.67
C SER A 154 -0.85 -2.33 -6.81
N SER A 155 -1.38 -1.92 -5.65
CA SER A 155 -0.72 -0.97 -4.75
C SER A 155 -0.77 -1.40 -3.28
N PHE A 156 0.38 -1.33 -2.60
CA PHE A 156 0.50 -1.58 -1.16
C PHE A 156 -0.20 -0.52 -0.30
N LEU A 157 -0.47 0.66 -0.87
CA LEU A 157 -1.16 1.77 -0.20
C LEU A 157 -2.67 1.74 -0.45
N TYR A 158 -3.13 0.93 -1.41
CA TYR A 158 -4.53 0.84 -1.75
C TYR A 158 -5.28 0.07 -0.65
N THR A 159 -5.99 0.82 0.19
CA THR A 159 -6.83 0.27 1.25
C THR A 159 -8.29 0.37 0.85
N THR A 160 -8.89 -0.74 0.44
CA THR A 160 -10.36 -0.82 0.37
C THR A 160 -10.90 -0.80 1.79
N ARG A 161 -11.66 0.23 2.17
CA ARG A 161 -12.45 0.16 3.40
C ARG A 161 -13.39 -1.03 3.27
N LYS A 162 -13.38 -1.93 4.26
CA LYS A 162 -14.41 -2.99 4.33
C LYS A 162 -15.77 -2.31 4.37
N THR A 163 -16.61 -2.60 3.40
CA THR A 163 -18.01 -2.20 3.43
C THR A 163 -18.63 -2.82 4.69
N ARG A 164 -19.41 -2.05 5.43
CA ARG A 164 -20.09 -2.57 6.63
C ARG A 164 -21.04 -3.70 6.22
N SER A 165 -21.26 -4.68 7.09
CA SER A 165 -22.09 -5.86 6.78
C SER A 165 -23.56 -5.52 6.53
N ASP A 166 -24.04 -4.38 7.04
CA ASP A 166 -25.38 -3.83 6.83
C ASP A 166 -25.49 -2.99 5.54
N ALA A 167 -24.39 -2.78 4.82
CA ALA A 167 -24.43 -2.01 3.60
C ALA A 167 -25.15 -2.77 2.49
N LEU A 168 -26.08 -2.09 1.83
CA LEU A 168 -26.81 -2.64 0.69
C LEU A 168 -25.85 -3.06 -0.42
N THR A 169 -26.09 -4.26 -0.97
CA THR A 169 -25.36 -4.73 -2.15
C THR A 169 -25.64 -3.81 -3.34
N GLU A 170 -24.70 -3.76 -4.27
CA GLU A 170 -24.86 -2.91 -5.45
C GLU A 170 -26.02 -3.37 -6.33
N ARG A 171 -26.29 -4.68 -6.38
CA ARG A 171 -27.44 -5.27 -7.05
C ARG A 171 -28.75 -4.74 -6.49
N THR A 172 -28.94 -4.80 -5.18
CA THR A 172 -30.15 -4.28 -4.51
C THR A 172 -30.33 -2.79 -4.79
N LYS A 173 -29.25 -2.00 -4.78
CA LYS A 173 -29.31 -0.56 -5.10
C LYS A 173 -29.80 -0.29 -6.52
N ARG A 174 -29.35 -1.09 -7.51
CA ARG A 174 -29.80 -0.96 -8.90
C ARG A 174 -31.28 -1.31 -9.03
N ILE A 175 -31.71 -2.43 -8.46
CA ILE A 175 -33.12 -2.84 -8.46
C ILE A 175 -34.01 -1.75 -7.87
N VAL A 176 -33.62 -1.19 -6.72
CA VAL A 176 -34.35 -0.09 -6.08
C VAL A 176 -34.35 1.17 -6.96
N HIS A 177 -33.19 1.52 -7.54
CA HIS A 177 -33.08 2.67 -8.44
C HIS A 177 -34.01 2.54 -9.65
N ASP A 178 -34.03 1.37 -10.28
CA ASP A 178 -34.86 1.10 -11.46
C ASP A 178 -36.34 1.08 -11.09
N PHE A 179 -36.68 0.52 -9.91
CA PHE A 179 -38.05 0.55 -9.38
C PHE A 179 -38.58 1.98 -9.20
N TRP A 180 -37.75 2.92 -8.71
CA TRP A 180 -38.16 4.32 -8.61
C TRP A 180 -38.53 4.95 -9.96
N LEU A 181 -38.00 4.44 -11.07
CA LEU A 181 -38.23 4.95 -12.43
C LEU A 181 -39.35 4.24 -13.17
N GLN A 182 -39.93 3.19 -12.59
CA GLN A 182 -41.05 2.50 -13.21
C GLN A 182 -42.28 3.41 -13.30
N SER A 183 -43.03 3.27 -14.39
CA SER A 183 -44.18 4.12 -14.72
C SER A 183 -45.34 4.03 -13.71
N ASN A 184 -45.45 2.92 -12.98
CA ASN A 184 -46.41 2.72 -11.89
C ASN A 184 -46.06 3.48 -10.60
N VAL A 185 -44.81 3.94 -10.46
CA VAL A 185 -44.28 4.61 -9.27
C VAL A 185 -44.08 6.10 -9.53
N SER A 186 -43.39 6.43 -10.62
CA SER A 186 -43.12 7.82 -10.98
C SER A 186 -43.30 8.06 -12.47
N ARG A 187 -43.78 9.25 -12.81
CA ARG A 187 -43.98 9.67 -14.20
C ARG A 187 -42.96 10.73 -14.61
N PRO A 188 -42.33 10.63 -15.80
CA PRO A 188 -41.45 11.67 -16.29
C PRO A 188 -42.24 12.94 -16.64
N THR A 189 -41.68 14.10 -16.33
CA THR A 189 -42.22 15.39 -16.77
C THR A 189 -41.65 15.74 -18.14
N ASN A 190 -42.52 15.93 -19.15
CA ASN A 190 -42.08 16.22 -20.52
C ASN A 190 -41.82 17.72 -20.79
N ASN A 191 -41.57 18.50 -19.75
CA ASN A 191 -41.37 19.94 -19.86
C ASN A 191 -39.87 20.25 -19.84
N LYS A 192 -39.40 21.05 -20.81
CA LYS A 192 -37.99 21.45 -20.93
C LYS A 192 -37.49 22.22 -19.71
N ASN A 193 -38.39 22.89 -18.99
CA ASN A 193 -38.05 23.63 -17.77
C ASN A 193 -37.92 22.71 -16.54
N ASP A 194 -38.40 21.47 -16.62
CA ASP A 194 -38.39 20.50 -15.52
C ASP A 194 -37.17 19.58 -15.62
N ILE A 195 -35.98 20.16 -15.71
CA ILE A 195 -34.69 19.44 -15.70
C ILE A 195 -33.99 19.66 -14.37
N LYS A 196 -33.59 18.58 -13.70
CA LYS A 196 -32.76 18.62 -12.49
C LYS A 196 -31.31 18.35 -12.83
N ARG A 197 -30.41 19.20 -12.32
CA ARG A 197 -28.97 19.11 -12.52
C ARG A 197 -28.26 18.85 -11.20
N VAL A 198 -27.31 17.93 -11.21
CA VAL A 198 -26.40 17.67 -10.09
C VAL A 198 -24.96 17.76 -10.58
N ARG A 199 -24.11 18.42 -9.80
CA ARG A 199 -22.68 18.56 -10.09
C ARG A 199 -21.96 17.26 -9.76
N ILE A 200 -21.28 16.67 -10.73
CA ILE A 200 -20.46 15.45 -10.55
C ILE A 200 -19.00 15.83 -10.27
N SER A 201 -18.48 16.83 -10.99
CA SER A 201 -17.11 17.33 -10.85
C SER A 201 -17.05 18.83 -11.14
N PRO A 202 -15.88 19.50 -11.04
CA PRO A 202 -15.76 20.90 -11.44
C PRO A 202 -16.24 21.12 -12.88
N ASN A 203 -17.25 21.99 -13.04
CA ASN A 203 -17.89 22.33 -14.31
C ASN A 203 -18.59 21.18 -15.07
N VAL A 204 -18.71 19.97 -14.50
CA VAL A 204 -19.45 18.86 -15.11
C VAL A 204 -20.73 18.58 -14.32
N TYR A 205 -21.86 18.61 -15.04
CA TYR A 205 -23.20 18.42 -14.48
C TYR A 205 -23.89 17.26 -15.19
N SER A 206 -24.57 16.40 -14.42
CA SER A 206 -25.55 15.47 -14.98
C SER A 206 -26.93 16.11 -14.95
N SER A 207 -27.62 16.09 -16.09
CA SER A 207 -28.97 16.62 -16.27
C SER A 207 -29.95 15.50 -16.58
N HIS A 208 -31.02 15.41 -15.79
CA HIS A 208 -32.11 14.45 -16.01
C HIS A 208 -33.45 15.17 -15.97
N SER A 209 -34.43 14.66 -16.74
CA SER A 209 -35.82 15.08 -16.63
C SER A 209 -36.35 14.78 -15.23
N CYS A 210 -37.17 15.68 -14.67
CA CYS A 210 -37.83 15.41 -13.41
C CYS A 210 -38.80 14.23 -13.55
N TYR A 211 -38.90 13.44 -12.49
CA TYR A 211 -39.94 12.44 -12.33
C TYR A 211 -40.83 12.84 -11.15
N ILE A 212 -42.15 12.76 -11.33
CA ILE A 212 -43.13 13.11 -10.32
C ILE A 212 -43.69 11.83 -9.70
N LEU A 213 -43.60 11.74 -8.38
CA LEU A 213 -44.16 10.67 -7.57
C LEU A 213 -45.63 10.96 -7.28
N GLU A 214 -46.52 10.07 -7.71
CA GLU A 214 -47.97 10.23 -7.51
C GLU A 214 -48.43 9.69 -6.15
N LYS A 215 -47.76 8.63 -5.68
CA LYS A 215 -48.00 7.95 -4.40
C LYS A 215 -47.15 8.52 -3.27
N THR A 216 -47.49 8.21 -2.03
CA THR A 216 -46.61 8.55 -0.90
C THR A 216 -45.37 7.65 -0.88
N GLN A 217 -44.27 8.11 -0.27
CA GLN A 217 -43.03 7.31 -0.22
C GLN A 217 -43.24 5.97 0.52
N THR A 218 -44.11 5.96 1.53
CA THR A 218 -44.49 4.76 2.28
C THR A 218 -45.27 3.77 1.41
N GLU A 219 -46.24 4.23 0.62
CA GLU A 219 -46.98 3.37 -0.31
C GLU A 219 -46.06 2.73 -1.36
N VAL A 220 -45.11 3.51 -1.87
CA VAL A 220 -44.12 3.03 -2.85
C VAL A 220 -43.20 1.98 -2.22
N PHE A 221 -42.80 2.16 -0.96
CA PHE A 221 -42.04 1.15 -0.23
C PHE A 221 -42.83 -0.15 -0.01
N LEU A 222 -44.12 -0.05 0.32
CA LEU A 222 -44.98 -1.23 0.45
C LEU A 222 -45.14 -1.96 -0.89
N GLN A 223 -45.30 -1.23 -1.99
CA GLN A 223 -45.32 -1.82 -3.34
C GLN A 223 -44.01 -2.51 -3.68
N PHE A 224 -42.88 -1.88 -3.37
CA PHE A 224 -41.57 -2.51 -3.55
C PHE A 224 -41.45 -3.82 -2.78
N LYS A 225 -41.94 -3.88 -1.53
CA LYS A 225 -41.91 -5.09 -0.72
C LYS A 225 -42.80 -6.20 -1.26
N ASN A 226 -43.90 -5.84 -1.90
CA ASN A 226 -44.80 -6.82 -2.52
C ASN A 226 -44.22 -7.37 -3.83
N GLU A 227 -43.54 -6.55 -4.64
CA GLU A 227 -42.92 -6.99 -5.90
C GLU A 227 -41.57 -7.70 -5.70
N TYR A 228 -40.80 -7.31 -4.67
CA TYR A 228 -39.47 -7.85 -4.37
C TYR A 228 -39.40 -8.36 -2.92
N PRO A 229 -40.10 -9.46 -2.58
CA PRO A 229 -40.13 -9.99 -1.22
C PRO A 229 -38.76 -10.49 -0.74
N ASP A 230 -37.89 -10.93 -1.65
CA ASP A 230 -36.55 -11.46 -1.33
C ASP A 230 -35.55 -10.37 -0.90
N GLU A 231 -35.79 -9.11 -1.28
CA GLU A 231 -34.88 -8.00 -1.00
C GLU A 231 -35.10 -7.46 0.42
N LYS A 232 -34.18 -7.80 1.33
CA LYS A 232 -34.18 -7.39 2.75
C LYS A 232 -33.67 -5.96 2.92
N ILE A 233 -34.42 -4.98 2.41
CA ILE A 233 -34.17 -3.54 2.60
C ILE A 233 -35.17 -2.92 3.59
N GLY A 234 -34.71 -1.99 4.42
CA GLY A 234 -35.56 -1.17 5.30
C GLY A 234 -35.97 0.16 4.64
N GLN A 235 -37.08 0.75 5.08
CA GLN A 235 -37.66 1.95 4.45
C GLN A 235 -36.66 3.12 4.32
N ARG A 236 -35.95 3.47 5.40
CA ARG A 236 -34.95 4.56 5.37
C ARG A 236 -33.82 4.31 4.36
N ALA A 237 -33.45 3.05 4.14
CA ALA A 237 -32.40 2.69 3.19
C ALA A 237 -32.92 2.73 1.75
N PHE A 238 -34.17 2.33 1.54
CA PHE A 238 -34.89 2.45 0.27
C PHE A 238 -35.04 3.92 -0.16
N GLU A 239 -35.46 4.80 0.75
CA GLU A 239 -35.59 6.24 0.52
C GLU A 239 -34.23 6.91 0.20
N LYS A 240 -33.14 6.44 0.82
CA LYS A 240 -31.78 6.91 0.50
C LYS A 240 -31.32 6.53 -0.91
N CYS A 241 -31.87 5.46 -1.48
CA CYS A 241 -31.59 5.03 -2.86
C CYS A 241 -32.47 5.75 -3.90
N LYS A 242 -33.32 6.68 -3.47
CA LYS A 242 -34.14 7.49 -4.37
C LYS A 242 -33.28 8.38 -5.29
N PRO A 243 -33.49 8.34 -6.62
CA PRO A 243 -32.78 9.22 -7.54
C PRO A 243 -33.08 10.69 -7.27
N TYR A 244 -32.07 11.55 -7.40
CA TYR A 244 -32.17 12.99 -7.06
C TYR A 244 -33.19 13.76 -7.91
N PHE A 245 -33.52 13.26 -9.09
CA PHE A 245 -34.45 13.88 -10.03
C PHE A 245 -35.90 13.38 -9.85
N VAL A 246 -36.16 12.45 -8.93
CA VAL A 246 -37.51 12.05 -8.52
C VAL A 246 -37.99 12.96 -7.39
N ARG A 247 -39.10 13.67 -7.60
CA ARG A 247 -39.71 14.58 -6.61
C ARG A 247 -41.15 14.18 -6.29
N THR A 248 -41.60 14.53 -5.09
CA THR A 248 -43.01 14.36 -4.72
C THR A 248 -43.90 15.33 -5.53
N ALA A 249 -45.12 14.89 -5.85
CA ALA A 249 -46.11 15.75 -6.50
C ALA A 249 -46.46 16.96 -5.61
N GLN A 250 -46.25 18.16 -6.13
CA GLN A 250 -46.74 19.40 -5.53
C GLN A 250 -48.20 19.63 -5.93
N PHE A 251 -48.90 20.50 -5.21
CA PHE A 251 -50.28 20.88 -5.55
C PHE A 251 -50.41 21.38 -6.99
N LYS A 252 -49.41 22.16 -7.47
CA LYS A 252 -49.36 22.65 -8.86
C LYS A 252 -49.27 21.54 -9.89
N ASP A 253 -48.65 20.40 -9.56
CA ASP A 253 -48.55 19.25 -10.47
C ASP A 253 -49.88 18.47 -10.53
N LYS A 254 -50.71 18.59 -9.49
CA LYS A 254 -52.04 17.97 -9.39
C LYS A 254 -53.12 18.84 -10.03
N VAL A 255 -52.95 20.16 -10.01
CA VAL A 255 -53.87 21.14 -10.60
C VAL A 255 -53.39 21.50 -12.00
N THR A 256 -53.60 20.60 -12.96
CA THR A 256 -53.49 20.92 -14.38
C THR A 256 -54.82 20.58 -15.06
N CYS A 257 -55.69 21.58 -15.23
CA CYS A 257 -56.83 21.40 -16.12
C CYS A 257 -56.36 21.60 -17.55
N CYS A 258 -56.49 20.57 -18.39
CA CYS A 258 -56.30 20.68 -19.84
C CYS A 258 -57.59 21.08 -20.56
N CYS A 259 -58.62 21.49 -19.83
CA CYS A 259 -59.87 21.94 -20.42
C CYS A 259 -59.66 23.19 -21.28
N ARG A 260 -60.32 23.24 -22.44
CA ARG A 260 -60.23 24.33 -23.43
C ARG A 260 -60.35 25.71 -22.79
N GLN A 261 -61.35 25.89 -21.93
CA GLN A 261 -61.60 27.15 -21.21
C GLN A 261 -60.38 27.61 -20.39
N HIS A 262 -59.73 26.72 -19.63
CA HIS A 262 -58.55 27.10 -18.85
C HIS A 262 -57.34 27.43 -19.74
N VAL A 263 -57.17 26.74 -20.86
CA VAL A 263 -56.08 27.04 -21.81
C VAL A 263 -56.30 28.39 -22.48
N GLU A 264 -57.53 28.67 -22.94
CA GLU A 264 -57.90 29.95 -23.55
C GLU A 264 -57.74 31.11 -22.55
N MET A 265 -58.25 30.97 -21.32
CA MET A 265 -58.09 31.99 -20.28
C MET A 265 -56.62 32.23 -19.92
N ARG A 266 -55.80 31.18 -19.86
CA ARG A 266 -54.36 31.31 -19.60
C ARG A 266 -53.65 32.07 -20.73
N SER A 267 -53.99 31.80 -21.98
CA SER A 267 -53.43 32.50 -23.14
C SER A 267 -53.83 33.99 -23.14
N LEU A 268 -55.10 34.29 -22.85
CA LEU A 268 -55.58 35.68 -22.74
C LEU A 268 -54.85 36.44 -21.61
N LEU A 269 -54.73 35.85 -20.43
CA LEU A 269 -54.01 36.45 -19.31
C LEU A 269 -52.53 36.68 -19.64
N ASN A 270 -51.88 35.73 -20.31
CA ASN A 270 -50.49 35.90 -20.75
C ASN A 270 -50.34 37.07 -21.72
N HIS A 271 -51.27 37.24 -22.67
CA HIS A 271 -51.26 38.37 -23.59
C HIS A 271 -51.43 39.71 -22.87
N VAL A 272 -52.38 39.81 -21.95
CA VAL A 272 -52.58 41.02 -21.15
C VAL A 272 -51.34 41.33 -20.31
N CYS A 273 -50.74 40.32 -19.66
CA CYS A 273 -49.52 40.50 -18.88
C CYS A 273 -48.32 40.95 -19.73
N ASN A 274 -48.17 40.42 -20.94
CA ASN A 274 -47.10 40.84 -21.85
C ASN A 274 -47.34 42.26 -22.35
N PHE A 275 -48.58 42.61 -22.72
CA PHE A 275 -48.95 43.97 -23.10
C PHE A 275 -48.63 44.98 -22.00
N VAL A 276 -48.96 44.68 -20.73
CA VAL A 276 -48.61 45.56 -19.61
C VAL A 276 -47.10 45.71 -19.43
N LYS A 277 -46.32 44.65 -19.62
CA LYS A 277 -44.85 44.72 -19.55
C LYS A 277 -44.25 45.58 -20.66
N ASP A 278 -44.76 45.44 -21.88
CA ASP A 278 -44.21 46.10 -23.05
C ASP A 278 -44.60 47.59 -23.10
N TYR A 279 -45.81 47.94 -22.65
CA TYR A 279 -46.38 49.29 -22.81
C TYR A 279 -46.59 50.07 -21.50
N CYS A 280 -46.36 49.46 -20.33
CA CYS A 280 -46.48 50.13 -19.01
C CYS A 280 -45.29 49.78 -18.09
N PRO A 281 -44.03 50.15 -18.45
CA PRO A 281 -42.82 49.71 -17.75
C PRO A 281 -42.63 50.28 -16.32
N GLY A 282 -43.52 51.18 -15.86
CA GLY A 282 -43.40 51.91 -14.60
C GLY A 282 -44.04 51.28 -13.37
N ARG A 283 -44.88 50.24 -13.49
CA ARG A 283 -45.46 49.55 -12.33
C ARG A 283 -44.69 48.27 -12.03
N LYS A 284 -43.58 48.41 -11.32
CA LYS A 284 -42.96 47.28 -10.61
C LYS A 284 -43.92 46.88 -9.48
N GLN A 285 -44.37 45.63 -9.49
CA GLN A 285 -44.90 44.95 -8.29
C GLN A 285 -43.76 44.69 -7.31
#